data_AF-A0A0B2VAL1-F1
#
_entry.id   AF-A0A0B2VAL1-F1
#
_cell.length_a   1.000
_cell.length_b   1.000
_cell.length_c   1.000
_cell.angle_alpha   90.00
_cell.angle_beta   90.00
_cell.angle_gamma   90.00
#
_symmetry.space_group_name_H-M   'P 1'
#
loop_
_entity.id
_entity.type
_entity.pdbx_description
1 polymer ?
#
loop_
_entity_poly.entity_id
_entity_poly.type
_entity_poly.pdbx_seq_one_letter_code
_entity_poly.pdbx_strand_id
1 'polypeptide(L)'
;MLQVSALSHPARMLAIYGGMTGLVYVETDGFRRDAPFMFVLPVLALALLTMTLRMTAKIKYLTASSFITIAIGLYLFALRRRELHYMCAIVSVSHILYLLSFMACIRRLWRALATAMVLYLLAVIYYCFADLFRSIPFMVTALSLHLGVICASVVAAGSVWQYGSKRTDAQQAALFRFIGLLVCLGCSTMVIVDQFGRRYYNSNYALSIAYYVAQGLLFFANERAF
;
A
#
# COMPACT_ATOMS: atom_id res chain seq x y z
N MET A 1 30.44 -8.24 -9.57
CA MET A 1 29.96 -8.03 -8.18
C MET A 1 29.99 -6.56 -7.71
N LEU A 2 30.74 -5.66 -8.36
CA LEU A 2 30.88 -4.23 -7.98
C LEU A 2 29.74 -3.28 -8.44
N GLN A 3 28.87 -3.70 -9.37
CA GLN A 3 27.81 -2.84 -9.91
C GLN A 3 26.55 -2.77 -9.03
N VAL A 4 26.27 -3.80 -8.23
CA VAL A 4 25.05 -3.88 -7.41
C VAL A 4 25.13 -2.98 -6.17
N SER A 5 26.31 -2.77 -5.61
CA SER A 5 26.53 -1.89 -4.45
C SER A 5 26.36 -0.41 -4.78
N ALA A 6 26.47 -0.02 -6.05
CA ALA A 6 26.28 1.37 -6.48
C ALA A 6 24.79 1.72 -6.67
N LEU A 7 23.92 0.74 -6.90
CA LEU A 7 22.48 0.95 -7.07
C LEU A 7 21.75 1.10 -5.73
N SER A 8 22.36 0.67 -4.62
CA SER A 8 21.71 0.58 -3.31
C SER A 8 21.64 1.89 -2.51
N HIS A 9 22.08 3.02 -3.08
CA HIS A 9 22.07 4.29 -2.34
C HIS A 9 20.65 4.88 -2.33
N PRO A 10 20.07 5.24 -1.16
CA PRO A 10 18.71 5.77 -1.05
C PRO A 10 18.38 6.93 -2.00
N ALA A 11 19.31 7.85 -2.23
CA ALA A 11 19.13 8.97 -3.15
C ALA A 11 18.96 8.51 -4.61
N ARG A 12 19.69 7.48 -5.03
CA ARG A 12 19.57 6.91 -6.38
C ARG A 12 18.27 6.13 -6.53
N MET A 13 17.85 5.39 -5.51
CA MET A 13 16.55 4.71 -5.50
C MET A 13 15.39 5.71 -5.58
N LEU A 14 15.49 6.80 -4.82
CA LEU A 14 14.52 7.90 -4.90
C LEU A 14 14.52 8.56 -6.28
N ALA A 15 15.69 8.78 -6.89
CA ALA A 15 15.79 9.33 -8.23
C ALA A 15 15.19 8.39 -9.30
N ILE A 16 15.44 7.09 -9.19
CA ILE A 16 14.88 6.07 -10.10
C ILE A 16 13.35 6.02 -9.96
N TYR A 17 12.85 5.86 -8.73
CA TYR A 17 11.42 5.81 -8.45
C TYR A 17 10.70 7.13 -8.78
N GLY A 18 11.27 8.25 -8.33
CA GLY A 18 10.80 9.61 -8.60
C GLY A 18 10.81 9.94 -10.10
N GLY A 19 11.86 9.54 -10.82
CA GLY A 19 11.95 9.70 -12.26
C GLY A 19 10.87 8.91 -13.01
N MET A 20 10.62 7.65 -12.62
CA MET A 20 9.53 6.86 -13.20
C MET A 20 8.15 7.41 -12.88
N THR A 21 7.88 7.79 -11.63
CA THR A 21 6.60 8.43 -11.27
C THR A 21 6.39 9.75 -12.02
N GLY A 22 7.44 10.55 -12.19
CA GLY A 22 7.43 11.78 -12.99
C GLY A 22 7.18 11.52 -14.47
N LEU A 23 7.81 10.50 -15.06
CA LEU A 23 7.55 10.10 -16.43
C LEU A 23 6.08 9.69 -16.62
N VAL A 24 5.54 8.88 -15.72
CA VAL A 24 4.12 8.49 -15.77
C VAL A 24 3.22 9.72 -15.64
N TYR A 25 3.54 10.66 -14.74
CA TYR A 25 2.78 11.91 -14.59
C TYR A 25 2.72 12.69 -15.91
N VAL A 26 3.85 12.87 -16.60
CA VAL A 26 3.91 13.59 -17.88
C VAL A 26 3.15 12.84 -18.97
N GLU A 27 3.40 11.55 -19.13
CA GLU A 27 2.80 10.72 -20.19
C GLU A 27 1.28 10.52 -20.04
N THR A 28 0.78 10.61 -18.81
CA THR A 28 -0.66 10.48 -18.51
C THR A 28 -1.39 11.82 -18.42
N ASP A 29 -0.77 12.92 -18.85
CA ASP A 29 -1.34 14.27 -18.73
C ASP A 29 -1.80 14.58 -17.29
N GLY A 30 -0.90 14.32 -16.33
CA GLY A 30 -1.16 14.50 -14.91
C GLY A 30 -2.10 13.44 -14.31
N PHE A 31 -1.96 12.18 -14.71
CA PHE A 31 -2.83 11.06 -14.32
C PHE A 31 -4.28 11.17 -14.79
N ARG A 32 -4.53 11.98 -15.82
CA ARG A 32 -5.87 12.14 -16.42
C ARG A 32 -6.17 11.11 -17.50
N ARG A 33 -5.14 10.62 -18.19
CA ARG A 33 -5.27 9.61 -19.24
C ARG A 33 -5.02 8.21 -18.68
N ASP A 34 -5.90 7.29 -19.05
CA ASP A 34 -5.77 5.88 -18.69
C ASP A 34 -4.65 5.22 -19.51
N ALA A 35 -3.53 4.92 -18.84
CA ALA A 35 -2.44 4.13 -19.40
C ALA A 35 -2.08 2.99 -18.43
N PRO A 36 -2.80 1.85 -18.48
CA PRO A 36 -2.72 0.79 -17.49
C PRO A 36 -1.30 0.28 -17.21
N PHE A 37 -0.50 0.10 -18.27
CA PHE A 37 0.88 -0.36 -18.15
C PHE A 37 1.79 0.70 -17.53
N MET A 38 1.67 1.95 -17.96
CA MET A 38 2.48 3.06 -17.43
C MET A 38 2.22 3.26 -15.94
N PHE A 39 0.96 3.13 -15.51
CA PHE A 39 0.57 3.31 -14.12
C PHE A 39 1.25 2.34 -13.14
N VAL A 40 1.66 1.16 -13.60
CA VAL A 40 2.26 0.14 -12.71
C VAL A 40 3.78 0.12 -12.71
N LEU A 41 4.42 0.78 -13.68
CA LEU A 41 5.89 0.83 -13.81
C LEU A 41 6.61 1.29 -12.54
N PRO A 42 6.17 2.36 -11.84
CA PRO A 42 6.88 2.81 -10.64
C PRO A 42 6.88 1.74 -9.54
N VAL A 43 5.80 0.99 -9.40
CA VAL A 43 5.67 -0.07 -8.39
C VAL A 43 6.50 -1.30 -8.77
N LEU A 44 6.51 -1.67 -10.06
CA LEU A 44 7.38 -2.75 -10.55
C LEU A 44 8.86 -2.41 -10.33
N ALA A 45 9.24 -1.15 -10.51
CA ALA A 45 10.57 -0.70 -10.17
C ALA A 45 10.91 -0.84 -8.69
N LEU A 46 9.98 -0.54 -7.78
CA LEU A 46 10.19 -0.80 -6.35
C LEU A 46 10.43 -2.29 -6.08
N ALA A 47 9.71 -3.19 -6.76
CA ALA A 47 9.94 -4.63 -6.64
C ALA A 47 11.36 -5.02 -7.09
N LEU A 48 11.83 -4.50 -8.23
CA LEU A 48 13.17 -4.75 -8.74
C LEU A 48 14.26 -4.16 -7.82
N LEU A 49 14.07 -2.92 -7.36
CA LEU A 49 14.97 -2.27 -6.42
C LEU A 49 15.05 -3.04 -5.10
N THR A 50 13.94 -3.61 -4.63
CA THR A 50 13.88 -4.43 -3.41
C THR A 50 14.84 -5.62 -3.50
N MET A 51 14.96 -6.23 -4.69
CA MET A 51 15.87 -7.36 -4.89
C MET A 51 17.34 -6.98 -4.71
N THR A 52 17.69 -5.72 -4.93
CA THR A 52 19.05 -5.17 -4.77
C THR A 52 19.40 -4.79 -3.33
N LEU A 53 18.42 -4.75 -2.42
CA LEU A 53 18.62 -4.39 -1.02
C LEU A 53 19.35 -5.47 -0.21
N ARG A 54 20.05 -5.05 0.85
CA ARG A 54 20.77 -5.96 1.77
C ARG A 54 19.86 -6.41 2.93
N MET A 55 18.76 -7.07 2.59
CA MET A 55 17.81 -7.61 3.58
C MET A 55 17.91 -9.13 3.68
N THR A 56 17.39 -9.71 4.77
CA THR A 56 17.20 -11.17 4.86
C THR A 56 16.36 -11.67 3.68
N ALA A 57 16.70 -12.83 3.11
CA ALA A 57 16.07 -13.34 1.89
C ALA A 57 14.55 -13.43 2.03
N LYS A 58 14.05 -13.93 3.18
CA LYS A 58 12.62 -14.02 3.48
C LYS A 58 11.91 -12.67 3.36
N ILE A 59 12.45 -11.62 4.00
CA ILE A 59 11.83 -10.28 4.00
C ILE A 59 11.90 -9.65 2.62
N LYS A 60 13.03 -9.84 1.92
CA LYS A 60 13.22 -9.38 0.54
C LYS A 60 12.16 -9.95 -0.40
N TYR A 61 11.98 -11.28 -0.42
CA TYR A 61 10.98 -11.91 -1.28
C TYR A 61 9.55 -11.53 -0.90
N LEU A 62 9.22 -11.45 0.39
CA LEU A 62 7.88 -11.01 0.83
C LEU A 62 7.57 -9.58 0.36
N THR A 63 8.54 -8.67 0.51
CA THR A 63 8.40 -7.26 0.12
C THR A 63 8.30 -7.10 -1.40
N ALA A 64 9.18 -7.78 -2.15
CA ALA A 64 9.16 -7.74 -3.61
C ALA A 64 7.87 -8.35 -4.17
N SER A 65 7.44 -9.50 -3.65
CA SER A 65 6.16 -10.13 -4.03
C SER A 65 4.97 -9.24 -3.71
N SER A 66 4.98 -8.55 -2.55
CA SER A 66 3.95 -7.55 -2.24
C SER A 66 3.85 -6.49 -3.33
N PHE A 67 4.97 -5.89 -3.78
CA PHE A 67 4.96 -4.88 -4.84
C PHE A 67 4.56 -5.45 -6.22
N ILE A 68 4.92 -6.69 -6.53
CA ILE A 68 4.47 -7.33 -7.78
C ILE A 68 2.94 -7.56 -7.72
N THR A 69 2.44 -8.10 -6.62
CA THR A 69 1.00 -8.37 -6.45
C THR A 69 0.19 -7.08 -6.46
N ILE A 70 0.66 -6.00 -5.84
CA ILE A 70 -0.03 -4.70 -5.89
C ILE A 70 -0.02 -4.12 -7.31
N ALA A 71 1.09 -4.28 -8.06
CA ALA A 71 1.17 -3.86 -9.45
C ALA A 71 0.17 -4.61 -10.33
N ILE A 72 0.01 -5.93 -10.15
CA ILE A 72 -1.03 -6.72 -10.82
C ILE A 72 -2.42 -6.20 -10.47
N GLY A 73 -2.68 -5.94 -9.18
CA GLY A 73 -3.96 -5.39 -8.72
C GLY A 73 -4.30 -4.04 -9.37
N LEU A 74 -3.33 -3.13 -9.44
CA LEU A 74 -3.50 -1.83 -10.10
C LEU A 74 -3.68 -1.94 -11.62
N TYR A 75 -2.93 -2.83 -12.27
CA TYR A 75 -3.05 -3.06 -13.71
C TYR A 75 -4.46 -3.53 -14.06
N LEU A 76 -4.96 -4.50 -13.29
CA LEU A 76 -6.30 -5.02 -13.44
C LEU A 76 -7.36 -3.95 -13.09
N PHE A 77 -7.12 -3.10 -12.09
CA PHE A 77 -8.01 -1.98 -11.76
C PHE A 77 -8.13 -0.99 -12.93
N ALA A 78 -7.01 -0.66 -13.57
CA ALA A 78 -6.99 0.21 -14.74
C ALA A 78 -7.70 -0.41 -15.96
N LEU A 79 -7.64 -1.74 -16.14
CA LEU A 79 -8.32 -2.44 -17.24
C LEU A 79 -9.81 -2.71 -16.99
N ARG A 80 -10.19 -3.07 -15.76
CA ARG A 80 -11.53 -3.57 -15.41
C ARG A 80 -12.04 -2.96 -14.11
N ARG A 81 -12.27 -1.64 -14.13
CA ARG A 81 -12.78 -0.86 -12.99
C ARG A 81 -14.08 -1.42 -12.37
N ARG A 82 -14.90 -2.14 -13.14
CA ARG A 82 -16.18 -2.71 -12.66
C ARG A 82 -16.01 -3.92 -11.73
N GLU A 83 -14.89 -4.63 -11.82
CA GLU A 83 -14.64 -5.89 -11.10
C GLU A 83 -13.87 -5.65 -9.78
N LEU A 84 -14.35 -4.73 -8.94
CA LEU A 84 -13.62 -4.23 -7.76
C LEU A 84 -13.23 -5.33 -6.76
N HIS A 85 -14.06 -6.36 -6.59
CA HIS A 85 -13.78 -7.44 -5.63
C HIS A 85 -12.53 -8.25 -5.97
N TYR A 86 -12.28 -8.55 -7.25
CA TYR A 86 -11.04 -9.23 -7.68
C TYR A 86 -9.82 -8.35 -7.41
N MET A 87 -9.92 -7.04 -7.65
CA MET A 87 -8.85 -6.10 -7.35
C MET A 87 -8.55 -6.07 -5.86
N CYS A 88 -9.58 -5.87 -5.04
CA CYS A 88 -9.42 -5.82 -3.59
C CYS A 88 -8.90 -7.13 -3.01
N ALA A 89 -9.26 -8.29 -3.57
CA ALA A 89 -8.67 -9.57 -3.18
C ALA A 89 -7.15 -9.61 -3.44
N ILE A 90 -6.71 -9.25 -4.64
CA ILE A 90 -5.28 -9.22 -5.01
C ILE A 90 -4.52 -8.20 -4.17
N VAL A 91 -5.06 -7.00 -4.01
CA VAL A 91 -4.47 -5.93 -3.21
C VAL A 91 -4.40 -6.33 -1.72
N SER A 92 -5.39 -7.08 -1.22
CA SER A 92 -5.34 -7.67 0.14
C SER A 92 -4.20 -8.66 0.28
N VAL A 93 -4.00 -9.56 -0.69
CA VAL A 93 -2.87 -10.50 -0.69
C VAL A 93 -1.54 -9.74 -0.65
N SER A 94 -1.40 -8.67 -1.42
CA SER A 94 -0.23 -7.80 -1.36
C SER A 94 0.01 -7.24 0.05
N HIS A 95 -1.02 -6.66 0.69
CA HIS A 95 -0.89 -6.14 2.06
C HIS A 95 -0.59 -7.23 3.08
N ILE A 96 -1.11 -8.44 2.93
CA ILE A 96 -0.76 -9.60 3.77
C ILE A 96 0.72 -9.94 3.59
N LEU A 97 1.22 -10.05 2.36
CA LEU A 97 2.63 -10.31 2.08
C LEU A 97 3.53 -9.22 2.69
N TYR A 98 3.13 -7.95 2.57
CA TYR A 98 3.84 -6.84 3.20
C TYR A 98 3.81 -6.93 4.72
N LEU A 99 2.66 -7.22 5.33
CA LEU A 99 2.53 -7.41 6.79
C LEU A 99 3.47 -8.51 7.29
N LEU A 100 3.50 -9.65 6.59
CA LEU A 100 4.40 -10.76 6.92
C LEU A 100 5.88 -10.38 6.85
N SER A 101 6.25 -9.36 6.06
CA SER A 101 7.65 -8.89 5.94
C SER A 101 8.19 -8.27 7.24
N PHE A 102 7.34 -7.70 8.10
CA PHE A 102 7.75 -7.04 9.34
C PHE A 102 6.98 -7.54 10.59
N MET A 103 6.15 -8.57 10.46
CA MET A 103 5.36 -9.12 11.57
C MET A 103 6.22 -9.52 12.77
N ALA A 104 7.44 -10.03 12.52
CA ALA A 104 8.40 -10.37 13.56
C ALA A 104 8.89 -9.17 14.39
N CYS A 105 8.72 -7.94 13.90
CA CYS A 105 9.08 -6.72 14.63
C CYS A 105 8.01 -6.32 15.66
N ILE A 106 6.83 -6.92 15.63
CA ILE A 106 5.72 -6.60 16.54
C ILE A 106 6.00 -7.25 17.90
N ARG A 107 6.29 -6.42 18.92
CA ARG A 107 6.47 -6.90 20.30
C ARG A 107 5.20 -6.82 21.13
N ARG A 108 4.43 -5.75 20.95
CA ARG A 108 3.21 -5.47 21.71
C ARG A 108 2.24 -4.69 20.84
N LEU A 109 0.96 -5.03 20.92
CA LEU A 109 -0.10 -4.32 20.20
C LEU A 109 -0.49 -3.02 20.89
N TRP A 110 -0.62 -1.95 20.11
CA TRP A 110 -1.18 -0.67 20.55
C TRP A 110 -2.71 -0.77 20.63
N ARG A 111 -3.19 -1.14 21.81
CA ARG A 111 -4.63 -1.36 22.07
C ARG A 111 -5.51 -0.18 21.66
N ALA A 112 -5.12 1.05 22.01
CA ALA A 112 -5.91 2.24 21.63
C ALA A 112 -6.01 2.41 20.11
N LEU A 113 -4.92 2.21 19.37
CA LEU A 113 -4.93 2.24 17.91
C LEU A 113 -5.76 1.10 17.32
N ALA A 114 -5.69 -0.11 17.90
CA ALA A 114 -6.50 -1.25 17.49
C ALA A 114 -8.00 -0.96 17.67
N THR A 115 -8.41 -0.45 18.82
CA THR A 115 -9.80 -0.05 19.08
C THR A 115 -10.24 1.04 18.11
N ALA A 116 -9.42 2.07 17.87
CA ALA A 116 -9.72 3.13 16.92
C ALA A 116 -9.91 2.59 15.49
N MET A 117 -9.05 1.67 15.04
CA MET A 117 -9.15 1.07 13.71
C MET A 117 -10.36 0.12 13.57
N VAL A 118 -10.75 -0.58 14.63
CA VAL A 118 -11.99 -1.38 14.64
C VAL A 118 -13.22 -0.49 14.53
N LEU A 119 -13.29 0.59 15.31
CA LEU A 119 -14.40 1.55 15.23
C LEU A 119 -14.48 2.21 13.85
N TYR A 120 -13.32 2.62 13.30
CA TYR A 120 -13.22 3.12 11.94
C TYR A 120 -13.75 2.12 10.90
N LEU A 121 -13.32 0.85 10.98
CA LEU A 121 -13.75 -0.19 10.06
C LEU A 121 -15.26 -0.40 10.11
N LEU A 122 -15.83 -0.49 11.31
CA LEU A 122 -17.28 -0.63 11.51
C LEU A 122 -18.04 0.57 10.94
N ALA A 123 -17.55 1.79 11.17
CA ALA A 123 -18.17 3.00 10.64
C ALA A 123 -18.17 3.03 9.10
N VAL A 124 -17.05 2.68 8.46
CA VAL A 124 -16.95 2.64 6.99
C VAL A 124 -17.83 1.53 6.41
N ILE A 125 -17.82 0.33 6.98
CA ILE A 125 -18.66 -0.79 6.54
C ILE A 125 -20.14 -0.43 6.67
N TYR A 126 -20.55 0.15 7.80
CA TYR A 126 -21.92 0.57 8.01
C TYR A 126 -22.32 1.65 6.99
N TYR A 127 -21.52 2.71 6.86
CA TYR A 127 -21.81 3.82 5.96
C TYR A 127 -21.87 3.40 4.48
N CYS A 128 -20.95 2.53 4.04
CA CYS A 128 -20.86 2.16 2.61
C CYS A 128 -21.73 0.95 2.25
N PHE A 129 -22.02 0.04 3.19
CA PHE A 129 -22.56 -1.28 2.85
C PHE A 129 -23.83 -1.70 3.58
N ALA A 130 -24.35 -0.94 4.56
CA ALA A 130 -25.50 -1.36 5.38
C ALA A 130 -26.68 -1.87 4.53
N ASP A 131 -27.04 -1.15 3.47
CA ASP A 131 -28.15 -1.52 2.57
C ASP A 131 -27.77 -2.55 1.49
N LEU A 132 -26.47 -2.71 1.21
CA LEU A 132 -25.93 -3.54 0.13
C LEU A 132 -25.66 -4.99 0.57
N PHE A 133 -25.58 -5.27 1.87
CA PHE A 133 -25.30 -6.61 2.40
C PHE A 133 -26.27 -7.68 1.91
N ARG A 134 -27.55 -7.35 1.74
CA ARG A 134 -28.56 -8.31 1.25
C ARG A 134 -28.47 -8.53 -0.26
N SER A 135 -28.10 -7.52 -1.03
CA SER A 135 -28.11 -7.56 -2.49
C SER A 135 -26.85 -8.18 -3.07
N ILE A 136 -25.68 -7.86 -2.52
CA ILE A 136 -24.37 -8.25 -3.08
C ILE A 136 -23.38 -8.68 -1.98
N PRO A 137 -23.73 -9.71 -1.17
CA PRO A 137 -22.99 -10.08 0.04
C PRO A 137 -21.53 -10.45 -0.23
N PHE A 138 -21.24 -11.15 -1.34
CA PHE A 138 -19.88 -11.59 -1.68
C PHE A 138 -18.93 -10.41 -1.94
N MET A 139 -19.40 -9.38 -2.65
CA MET A 139 -18.58 -8.22 -2.94
C MET A 139 -18.35 -7.39 -1.68
N VAL A 140 -19.40 -7.21 -0.86
CA VAL A 140 -19.32 -6.50 0.42
C VAL A 140 -18.34 -7.18 1.38
N THR A 141 -18.37 -8.51 1.48
CA THR A 141 -17.43 -9.24 2.34
C THR A 141 -16.00 -9.14 1.84
N ALA A 142 -15.75 -9.24 0.53
CA ALA A 142 -14.42 -9.07 -0.06
C ALA A 142 -13.83 -7.67 0.21
N LEU A 143 -14.64 -6.62 0.06
CA LEU A 143 -14.22 -5.24 0.33
C LEU A 143 -14.00 -4.97 1.82
N SER A 144 -14.87 -5.52 2.67
CA SER A 144 -14.73 -5.42 4.13
C SER A 144 -13.47 -6.14 4.62
N LEU A 145 -13.18 -7.33 4.06
CA LEU A 145 -11.95 -8.07 4.34
C LEU A 145 -10.72 -7.28 3.91
N HIS A 146 -10.76 -6.64 2.74
CA HIS A 146 -9.68 -5.79 2.26
C HIS A 146 -9.37 -4.64 3.22
N LEU A 147 -10.40 -3.89 3.64
CA LEU A 147 -10.24 -2.83 4.64
C LEU A 147 -9.73 -3.38 5.97
N GLY A 148 -10.22 -4.56 6.40
CA GLY A 148 -9.76 -5.24 7.60
C GLY A 148 -8.27 -5.60 7.56
N VAL A 149 -7.77 -6.11 6.44
CA VAL A 149 -6.34 -6.43 6.23
C VAL A 149 -5.48 -5.17 6.33
N ILE A 150 -5.89 -4.06 5.69
CA ILE A 150 -5.13 -2.80 5.77
C ILE A 150 -5.19 -2.23 7.19
N CYS A 151 -6.36 -2.24 7.84
CA CYS A 151 -6.50 -1.80 9.23
C CYS A 151 -5.57 -2.61 10.17
N ALA A 152 -5.54 -3.94 10.03
CA ALA A 152 -4.64 -4.80 10.79
C ALA A 152 -3.16 -4.45 10.53
N SER A 153 -2.82 -4.14 9.27
CA SER A 153 -1.48 -3.71 8.87
C SER A 153 -1.10 -2.34 9.48
N VAL A 154 -2.03 -1.38 9.51
CA VAL A 154 -1.86 -0.07 10.16
C VAL A 154 -1.64 -0.25 11.67
N VAL A 155 -2.44 -1.08 12.33
CA VAL A 155 -2.29 -1.38 13.76
C VAL A 155 -0.93 -2.02 14.03
N ALA A 156 -0.52 -2.99 13.21
CA ALA A 156 0.79 -3.63 13.31
C ALA A 156 1.93 -2.63 13.16
N ALA A 157 1.91 -1.80 12.11
CA ALA A 157 2.96 -0.81 11.87
C ALA A 157 3.00 0.28 12.95
N GLY A 158 1.85 0.79 13.39
CA GLY A 158 1.75 1.74 14.49
C GLY A 158 2.24 1.14 15.81
N SER A 159 2.00 -0.15 16.04
CA SER A 159 2.52 -0.88 17.20
C SER A 159 4.04 -1.01 17.18
N VAL A 160 4.63 -1.27 16.00
CA VAL A 160 6.09 -1.26 15.82
C VAL A 160 6.67 0.13 16.02
N TRP A 161 6.00 1.18 15.55
CA TRP A 161 6.45 2.55 15.77
C TRP A 161 6.40 2.96 17.26
N GLN A 162 5.33 2.61 17.97
CA GLN A 162 5.16 2.97 19.37
C GLN A 162 6.09 2.19 20.31
N TYR A 163 6.16 0.85 20.15
CA TYR A 163 6.82 -0.06 21.09
C TYR A 163 8.08 -0.74 20.53
N GLY A 164 8.46 -0.47 19.30
CA GLY A 164 9.67 -1.01 18.67
C GLY A 164 10.96 -0.34 19.18
N SER A 165 12.03 -0.56 18.43
CA SER A 165 13.35 0.01 18.73
C SER A 165 13.33 1.54 18.67
N LYS A 166 14.01 2.19 19.62
CA LYS A 166 14.19 3.65 19.68
C LYS A 166 15.45 4.15 18.98
N ARG A 167 16.18 3.26 18.28
CA ARG A 167 17.26 3.69 17.37
C ARG A 167 16.66 4.55 16.26
N THR A 168 17.35 5.64 15.91
CA THR A 168 16.86 6.65 14.95
C THR A 168 16.38 6.03 13.64
N ASP A 169 17.19 5.16 13.03
CA ASP A 169 16.88 4.56 11.73
C ASP A 169 15.68 3.62 11.80
N ALA A 170 15.63 2.78 12.86
CA ALA A 170 14.53 1.86 13.09
C ALA A 170 13.21 2.58 13.39
N GLN A 171 13.26 3.70 14.13
CA GLN A 171 12.10 4.51 14.46
C GLN A 171 11.58 5.26 13.22
N GLN A 172 12.47 5.82 12.40
CA GLN A 172 12.11 6.44 11.13
C GLN A 172 11.50 5.42 10.17
N ALA A 173 12.10 4.24 10.05
CA ALA A 173 11.57 3.14 9.25
C ALA A 173 10.16 2.72 9.69
N ALA A 174 9.93 2.61 10.99
CA ALA A 174 8.61 2.30 11.55
C ALA A 174 7.58 3.41 11.28
N LEU A 175 8.00 4.68 11.38
CA LEU A 175 7.14 5.83 11.07
C LEU A 175 6.74 5.86 9.59
N PHE A 176 7.70 5.68 8.68
CA PHE A 176 7.43 5.61 7.23
C PHE A 176 6.45 4.50 6.89
N ARG A 177 6.61 3.33 7.51
CA ARG A 177 5.67 2.21 7.35
C ARG A 177 4.27 2.57 7.81
N PHE A 178 4.17 3.18 8.99
CA PHE A 178 2.89 3.55 9.58
C PHE A 178 2.15 4.59 8.74
N ILE A 179 2.85 5.67 8.33
CA ILE A 179 2.28 6.71 7.46
C ILE A 179 1.91 6.12 6.09
N GLY A 180 2.79 5.32 5.48
CA GLY A 180 2.50 4.69 4.19
C GLY A 180 1.24 3.82 4.23
N LEU A 181 1.07 3.00 5.27
CA LEU A 181 -0.14 2.17 5.42
C LEU A 181 -1.39 2.99 5.75
N LEU A 182 -1.27 4.11 6.48
CA LEU A 182 -2.38 5.04 6.71
C LEU A 182 -2.83 5.70 5.40
N VAL A 183 -1.89 6.12 4.56
CA VAL A 183 -2.21 6.68 3.24
C VAL A 183 -2.85 5.61 2.35
N CYS A 184 -2.34 4.37 2.35
CA CYS A 184 -3.00 3.25 1.66
C CYS A 184 -4.43 3.01 2.16
N LEU A 185 -4.67 3.05 3.47
CA LEU A 185 -6.01 2.93 4.06
C LEU A 185 -6.93 4.05 3.55
N GLY A 186 -6.44 5.28 3.55
CA GLY A 186 -7.15 6.44 3.02
C GLY A 186 -7.49 6.25 1.54
N CYS A 187 -6.53 5.82 0.73
CA CYS A 187 -6.75 5.57 -0.70
C CYS A 187 -7.80 4.47 -0.93
N SER A 188 -7.67 3.30 -0.28
CA SER A 188 -8.64 2.21 -0.41
C SER A 188 -10.04 2.62 0.06
N THR A 189 -10.12 3.41 1.13
CA THR A 189 -11.41 3.90 1.63
C THR A 189 -12.05 4.87 0.64
N MET A 190 -11.28 5.80 0.07
CA MET A 190 -11.79 6.74 -0.94
C MET A 190 -12.30 6.03 -2.19
N VAL A 191 -11.63 4.99 -2.67
CA VAL A 191 -12.11 4.17 -3.80
C VAL A 191 -13.45 3.50 -3.48
N ILE A 192 -13.59 2.94 -2.27
CA ILE A 192 -14.82 2.27 -1.84
C ILE A 192 -15.96 3.29 -1.68
N VAL A 193 -15.70 4.44 -1.08
CA VAL A 193 -16.68 5.51 -0.88
C VAL A 193 -17.11 6.12 -2.21
N ASP A 194 -16.19 6.29 -3.17
CA ASP A 194 -16.52 6.79 -4.51
C ASP A 194 -17.49 5.84 -5.24
N GLN A 195 -17.31 4.53 -5.04
CA GLN A 195 -18.14 3.52 -5.70
C GLN A 195 -19.49 3.26 -5.02
N PHE A 196 -19.54 3.22 -3.68
CA PHE A 196 -20.74 2.82 -2.93
C PHE A 196 -21.37 3.92 -2.07
N GLY A 197 -20.61 4.96 -1.72
CA GLY A 197 -21.08 6.08 -0.92
C GLY A 197 -21.57 7.25 -1.77
N ARG A 198 -20.64 8.05 -2.28
CA ARG A 198 -20.93 9.28 -3.03
C ARG A 198 -19.86 9.51 -4.10
N ARG A 199 -20.27 9.60 -5.37
CA ARG A 199 -19.35 9.80 -6.50
C ARG A 199 -18.59 11.13 -6.37
N TYR A 200 -17.28 11.06 -6.21
CA TYR A 200 -16.34 12.16 -6.27
C TYR A 200 -15.72 12.25 -7.67
N TYR A 201 -16.32 13.08 -8.52
CA TYR A 201 -15.96 13.23 -9.94
C TYR A 201 -14.50 13.67 -10.22
N ASN A 202 -13.75 14.15 -9.22
CA ASN A 202 -12.40 14.73 -9.36
C ASN A 202 -11.29 14.05 -8.53
N SER A 203 -11.55 12.91 -7.88
CA SER A 203 -10.61 12.32 -6.91
C SER A 203 -9.43 11.53 -7.51
N ASN A 204 -9.39 11.27 -8.82
CA ASN A 204 -8.49 10.25 -9.37
C ASN A 204 -6.99 10.62 -9.31
N TYR A 205 -6.59 11.85 -9.66
CA TYR A 205 -5.17 12.19 -9.73
C TYR A 205 -4.50 12.31 -8.35
N ALA A 206 -5.21 12.91 -7.37
CA ALA A 206 -4.71 13.06 -6.00
C ALA A 206 -4.54 11.70 -5.34
N LEU A 207 -5.44 10.76 -5.63
CA LEU A 207 -5.37 9.38 -5.18
C LEU A 207 -4.15 8.65 -5.78
N SER A 208 -3.86 8.84 -7.07
CA SER A 208 -2.67 8.28 -7.72
C SER A 208 -1.37 8.79 -7.08
N ILE A 209 -1.28 10.11 -6.83
CA ILE A 209 -0.12 10.71 -6.16
C ILE A 209 0.05 10.14 -4.75
N ALA A 210 -1.04 10.18 -3.95
CA ALA A 210 -1.03 9.67 -2.58
C ALA A 210 -0.61 8.19 -2.54
N TYR A 211 -1.11 7.40 -3.50
CA TYR A 211 -0.76 5.99 -3.63
C TYR A 211 0.73 5.79 -3.94
N TYR A 212 1.31 6.52 -4.90
CA TYR A 212 2.76 6.40 -5.15
C TYR A 212 3.60 6.85 -3.95
N VAL A 213 3.22 7.95 -3.30
CA VAL A 213 3.89 8.38 -2.07
C VAL A 213 3.83 7.25 -1.02
N ALA A 214 2.68 6.61 -0.84
CA ALA A 214 2.53 5.50 0.08
C ALA A 214 3.46 4.33 -0.27
N GLN A 215 3.48 3.88 -1.53
CA GLN A 215 4.35 2.77 -1.96
C GLN A 215 5.85 3.09 -1.77
N GLY A 216 6.26 4.31 -2.09
CA GLY A 216 7.62 4.79 -1.82
C GLY A 216 7.97 4.74 -0.33
N LEU A 217 7.07 5.20 0.54
CA LEU A 217 7.25 5.14 2.00
C LEU A 217 7.40 3.69 2.49
N LEU A 218 6.58 2.77 1.98
CA LEU A 218 6.66 1.34 2.33
C LEU A 218 7.97 0.69 1.89
N PHE A 219 8.50 1.09 0.74
CA PHE A 219 9.80 0.64 0.26
C PHE A 219 10.93 1.12 1.17
N PHE A 220 11.02 2.44 1.42
CA PHE A 220 12.07 3.01 2.26
C PHE A 220 11.96 2.57 3.72
N ALA A 221 10.76 2.27 4.20
CA ALA A 221 10.58 1.67 5.52
C ALA A 221 11.26 0.31 5.65
N ASN A 222 11.27 -0.50 4.59
CA ASN A 222 11.91 -1.81 4.60
C ASN A 222 13.42 -1.66 4.36
N GLU A 223 13.85 -0.81 3.43
CA GLU A 223 15.27 -0.50 3.20
C GLU A 223 16.00 -0.02 4.45
N ARG A 224 15.36 0.82 5.27
CA ARG A 224 15.97 1.33 6.51
C ARG A 224 15.90 0.39 7.71
N ALA A 225 15.00 -0.60 7.67
CA ALA A 225 14.79 -1.49 8.80
C ALA A 225 15.75 -2.68 8.83
N PHE A 226 16.32 -3.08 7.68
CA PHE A 226 17.09 -4.32 7.50
C PHE A 226 18.25 -4.11 6.53
#